data_AF-A0AAV4RWN9-F1
#
_entry.id   AF-A0AAV4RWN9-F1
#
_cell.length_a   1.000
_cell.length_b   1.000
_cell.length_c   1.000
_cell.angle_alpha   90.00
_cell.angle_beta   90.00
_cell.angle_gamma   90.00
#
_symmetry.space_group_name_H-M   'P 1'
#
loop_
_entity.id
_entity.type
_entity.pdbx_description
1 polymer ?
#
loop_
_entity_poly.entity_id
_entity_poly.type
_entity_poly.pdbx_seq_one_letter_code
_entity_poly.pdbx_strand_id
1 'polypeptide(L)'
;MKIYEEYGCMKNCKGHGSMKSYEESGCMKNCKGHGSMKIYEEYGCMKNCKGHGSMKSYEESGCMKNCKGHGSMKSYEESGCMKNCKGHGSMKIYEEYGCMKNCKGHGSMKIYEEYGCMKNCKGHGSMKSYEELQRPRIYEYL
;
A
#
# COMPACT_ATOMS: atom_id res chain seq x y z
N MET A 1 5.87 1.97 20.15
CA MET A 1 5.19 0.66 20.27
C MET A 1 5.66 -0.26 19.16
N LYS A 2 5.92 -1.54 19.46
CA LYS A 2 6.16 -2.59 18.47
C LYS A 2 5.18 -3.74 18.75
N ILE A 3 4.61 -4.33 17.71
CA ILE A 3 3.68 -5.47 17.80
C ILE A 3 4.11 -6.48 16.74
N TYR A 4 4.09 -7.75 17.12
CA TYR A 4 4.45 -8.87 16.26
C TYR A 4 3.38 -9.95 16.45
N GLU A 5 2.87 -10.48 15.35
CA GLU A 5 1.94 -11.61 15.33
C GLU A 5 2.38 -12.55 14.20
N GLU A 6 2.65 -13.81 14.53
CA GLU A 6 3.12 -14.80 13.55
C GLU A 6 1.93 -15.32 12.73
N TYR A 7 0.86 -15.73 13.42
CA TYR A 7 -0.38 -16.18 12.82
C TYR A 7 -1.57 -15.53 13.50
N GLY A 8 -2.51 -14.98 12.73
CA GLY A 8 -3.79 -14.56 13.28
C GLY A 8 -4.43 -13.35 12.61
N CYS A 9 -4.83 -12.39 13.42
CA CYS A 9 -5.50 -11.18 12.99
C CYS A 9 -5.27 -10.07 14.01
N MET A 10 -4.31 -9.18 13.73
CA MET A 10 -4.17 -7.96 14.52
C MET A 10 -5.39 -7.05 14.34
N LYS A 11 -6.07 -6.72 15.43
CA LYS A 11 -7.25 -5.83 15.41
C LYS A 11 -7.03 -4.58 16.26
N ASN A 12 -7.51 -3.45 15.74
CA ASN A 12 -7.62 -2.19 16.48
C ASN A 12 -6.31 -1.64 17.04
N CYS A 13 -5.18 -1.86 16.35
CA CYS A 13 -3.89 -1.32 16.76
C CYS A 13 -3.88 0.21 16.66
N LYS A 14 -3.78 0.90 17.79
CA LYS A 14 -3.75 2.36 17.85
C LYS A 14 -2.47 2.84 18.54
N GLY A 15 -1.85 3.89 18.02
CA GLY A 15 -0.65 4.45 18.62
C GLY A 15 -0.39 5.92 18.31
N HIS A 16 0.37 6.56 19.19
CA HIS A 16 0.93 7.90 18.99
C HIS A 16 2.47 7.82 19.03
N GLY A 17 3.16 8.70 18.30
CA GLY A 17 4.60 8.68 18.17
C GLY A 17 5.07 7.66 17.13
N SER A 18 5.92 6.70 17.53
CA SER A 18 6.45 5.67 16.63
C SER A 18 5.80 4.31 16.88
N MET A 19 5.15 3.76 15.85
CA MET A 19 4.52 2.45 15.85
C MET A 19 5.11 1.57 14.74
N LYS A 20 5.43 0.33 15.09
CA LYS A 20 5.81 -0.72 14.13
C LYS A 20 4.95 -1.95 14.39
N SER A 21 4.39 -2.52 13.33
CA SER A 21 3.60 -3.73 13.39
C SER A 21 4.07 -4.69 12.30
N TYR A 22 4.15 -5.97 12.65
CA TYR A 22 4.54 -7.05 11.77
C TYR A 22 3.53 -8.20 11.93
N GLU A 23 3.00 -8.67 10.82
CA GLU A 23 2.17 -9.87 10.73
C GLU A 23 2.77 -10.80 9.68
N GLU A 24 3.09 -12.04 10.03
CA GLU A 24 3.59 -13.01 9.04
C GLU A 24 2.44 -13.61 8.24
N SER A 25 1.41 -14.15 8.90
CA SER A 25 0.24 -14.69 8.21
C SER A 25 -1.08 -14.31 8.87
N GLY A 26 -1.96 -13.61 8.15
CA GLY A 26 -3.26 -13.24 8.70
C GLY A 26 -3.98 -12.06 8.06
N CYS A 27 -4.46 -11.15 8.90
CA CYS A 27 -5.04 -9.89 8.48
C CYS A 27 -4.83 -8.79 9.55
N MET A 28 -4.21 -7.69 9.14
CA MET A 28 -4.20 -6.46 9.93
C MET A 28 -5.48 -5.64 9.74
N LYS A 29 -6.22 -5.35 10.81
CA LYS A 29 -7.50 -4.63 10.77
C LYS A 29 -7.52 -3.40 11.67
N ASN A 30 -7.98 -2.29 11.11
CA ASN A 30 -8.27 -1.03 11.81
C ASN A 30 -7.04 -0.42 12.52
N CYS A 31 -5.87 -0.47 11.88
CA CYS A 31 -4.64 0.11 12.42
C CYS A 31 -4.66 1.63 12.25
N LYS A 32 -4.45 2.39 13.34
CA LYS A 32 -4.46 3.86 13.32
C LYS A 32 -3.23 4.43 14.05
N GLY A 33 -2.52 5.36 13.42
CA GLY A 33 -1.32 5.97 13.99
C GLY A 33 -1.24 7.47 13.80
N HIS A 34 -0.73 8.18 14.81
CA HIS A 34 -0.22 9.55 14.69
C HIS A 34 1.29 9.57 14.91
N GLY A 35 2.04 10.23 14.02
CA GLY A 35 3.50 10.23 14.00
C GLY A 35 4.06 9.31 12.91
N SER A 36 4.96 8.40 13.27
CA SER A 36 5.58 7.45 12.35
C SER A 36 4.98 6.05 12.51
N MET A 37 4.36 5.53 11.46
CA MET A 37 3.76 4.20 11.43
C MET A 37 4.45 3.35 10.37
N LYS A 38 4.90 2.15 10.74
CA LYS A 38 5.40 1.14 9.82
C LYS A 38 4.58 -0.14 9.99
N ILE A 39 4.06 -0.66 8.90
CA ILE A 39 3.28 -1.89 8.85
C ILE A 39 3.95 -2.82 7.85
N TYR A 40 4.14 -4.07 8.26
CA TYR A 40 4.62 -5.15 7.41
C TYR A 40 3.64 -6.31 7.54
N GLU A 41 3.20 -6.85 6.41
CA GLU A 41 2.39 -8.07 6.33
C GLU A 41 2.99 -8.98 5.25
N GLU A 42 3.35 -10.21 5.59
CA GLU A 42 3.93 -11.15 4.62
C GLU A 42 2.82 -11.78 3.77
N TYR A 43 1.88 -12.48 4.41
CA TYR A 43 0.76 -13.13 3.75
C TYR A 43 -0.56 -12.71 4.38
N GLY A 44 -1.43 -12.01 3.63
CA GLY A 44 -2.73 -11.65 4.20
C GLY A 44 -3.51 -10.53 3.53
N CYS A 45 -4.02 -9.64 4.36
CA CYS A 45 -4.71 -8.42 3.96
C CYS A 45 -4.59 -7.32 5.02
N MET A 46 -3.99 -6.19 4.65
CA MET A 46 -4.12 -4.95 5.41
C MET A 46 -5.49 -4.27 5.15
N LYS A 47 -6.27 -4.01 6.20
CA LYS A 47 -7.62 -3.39 6.11
C LYS A 47 -7.78 -2.18 7.02
N ASN A 48 -8.26 -1.07 6.43
CA ASN A 48 -8.62 0.17 7.13
C ASN A 48 -7.44 0.82 7.88
N CYS A 49 -6.24 0.80 7.30
CA CYS A 49 -5.05 1.43 7.87
C CYS A 49 -5.10 2.96 7.71
N LYS A 50 -4.93 3.72 8.80
CA LYS A 50 -4.95 5.19 8.79
C LYS A 50 -3.73 5.78 9.49
N GLY A 51 -2.99 6.66 8.83
CA GLY A 51 -1.83 7.34 9.40
C GLY A 51 -1.87 8.86 9.25
N HIS A 52 -1.51 9.59 10.30
CA HIS A 52 -1.18 11.01 10.26
C HIS A 52 0.31 11.20 10.57
N GLY A 53 1.06 11.87 9.70
CA GLY A 53 2.51 12.00 9.77
C GLY A 53 3.18 11.19 8.66
N SER A 54 3.95 10.16 9.01
CA SER A 54 4.60 9.25 8.06
C SER A 54 4.03 7.85 8.21
N MET A 55 3.40 7.32 7.15
CA MET A 55 2.94 5.94 7.06
C MET A 55 3.75 5.18 6.01
N LYS A 56 4.29 4.03 6.40
CA LYS A 56 4.90 3.06 5.49
C LYS A 56 4.19 1.72 5.66
N SER A 57 3.76 1.14 4.55
CA SER A 57 3.15 -0.18 4.50
C SER A 57 3.87 -1.02 3.46
N TYR A 58 4.12 -2.26 3.81
CA TYR A 58 4.68 -3.29 2.94
C TYR A 58 3.78 -4.52 3.05
N GLU A 59 3.37 -5.06 1.90
CA GLU A 59 2.67 -6.33 1.78
C GLU A 59 3.41 -7.19 0.76
N GLU A 60 3.79 -8.42 1.12
CA GLU A 60 4.44 -9.33 0.17
C GLU A 60 3.39 -10.03 -0.70
N SER A 61 2.39 -10.65 -0.09
CA SER A 61 1.31 -11.33 -0.80
C SER A 61 -0.05 -11.10 -0.16
N GLY A 62 -0.98 -10.49 -0.90
CA GLY A 62 -2.32 -10.25 -0.35
C GLY A 62 -3.18 -9.18 -1.01
N CYS A 63 -3.74 -8.31 -0.18
CA CYS A 63 -4.48 -7.12 -0.59
C CYS A 63 -4.40 -6.00 0.46
N MET A 64 -3.89 -4.84 0.04
CA MET A 64 -4.07 -3.59 0.80
C MET A 64 -5.44 -2.93 0.53
N LYS A 65 -6.28 -2.77 1.55
CA LYS A 65 -7.65 -2.21 1.42
C LYS A 65 -7.90 -1.01 2.34
N ASN A 66 -8.42 0.07 1.74
CA ASN A 66 -8.86 1.29 2.44
C ASN A 66 -7.74 1.99 3.23
N CYS A 67 -6.53 2.04 2.69
CA CYS A 67 -5.39 2.71 3.30
C CYS A 67 -5.49 4.23 3.15
N LYS A 68 -5.35 4.99 4.24
CA LYS A 68 -5.43 6.46 4.23
C LYS A 68 -4.24 7.10 4.95
N GLY A 69 -3.58 8.05 4.30
CA GLY A 69 -2.46 8.79 4.87
C GLY A 69 -2.61 10.31 4.77
N HIS A 70 -2.20 11.02 5.81
CA HIS A 70 -2.01 12.47 5.78
C HIS A 70 -0.56 12.81 6.15
N GLY A 71 0.15 13.57 5.31
CA GLY A 71 1.59 13.82 5.41
C GLY A 71 2.36 13.04 4.34
N SER A 72 3.12 12.02 4.73
CA SER A 72 3.83 11.12 3.81
C SER A 72 3.28 9.71 3.90
N MET A 73 2.81 9.16 2.78
CA MET A 73 2.39 7.76 2.65
C MET A 73 3.27 7.06 1.63
N LYS A 74 3.83 5.91 2.03
CA LYS A 74 4.49 4.98 1.12
C LYS A 74 3.85 3.61 1.28
N SER A 75 3.50 3.00 0.16
CA SER A 75 2.94 1.66 0.13
C SER A 75 3.63 0.87 -0.95
N TYR A 76 3.98 -0.36 -0.62
CA TYR A 76 4.59 -1.34 -1.48
C TYR A 76 3.79 -2.63 -1.36
N GLU A 77 3.39 -3.19 -2.49
CA GLU A 77 2.75 -4.49 -2.57
C GLU A 77 3.49 -5.30 -3.65
N GLU A 78 4.05 -6.46 -3.30
CA GLU A 78 4.75 -7.30 -4.27
C GLU A 78 3.74 -8.09 -5.10
N SER A 79 2.84 -8.83 -4.47
CA SER A 79 1.82 -9.63 -5.18
C SER A 79 0.43 -9.41 -4.59
N GLY A 80 -0.51 -8.89 -5.38
CA GLY A 80 -1.89 -8.77 -4.91
C GLY A 80 -2.76 -7.71 -5.58
N CYS A 81 -3.42 -6.90 -4.75
CA CYS A 81 -4.26 -5.79 -5.16
C CYS A 81 -4.31 -4.67 -4.11
N MET A 82 -3.90 -3.47 -4.51
CA MET A 82 -4.16 -2.26 -3.73
C MET A 82 -5.52 -1.64 -4.07
N LYS A 83 -6.39 -1.46 -3.07
CA LYS A 83 -7.75 -0.92 -3.24
C LYS A 83 -8.04 0.25 -2.31
N ASN A 84 -8.57 1.33 -2.90
CA ASN A 84 -9.05 2.53 -2.19
C ASN A 84 -7.96 3.24 -1.36
N CYS A 85 -6.75 3.33 -1.88
CA CYS A 85 -5.64 4.06 -1.24
C CYS A 85 -5.83 5.57 -1.38
N LYS A 86 -5.79 6.33 -0.28
CA LYS A 86 -5.96 7.80 -0.30
C LYS A 86 -4.84 8.51 0.46
N GLY A 87 -4.24 9.52 -0.14
CA GLY A 87 -3.17 10.30 0.46
C GLY A 87 -3.37 11.80 0.35
N HIS A 88 -2.97 12.55 1.38
CA HIS A 88 -2.84 14.01 1.33
C HIS A 88 -1.40 14.39 1.72
N GLY A 89 -0.72 15.20 0.91
CA GLY A 89 0.71 15.49 1.02
C GLY A 89 1.53 14.73 -0.03
N SER A 90 2.46 13.88 0.41
CA SER A 90 3.26 13.01 -0.47
C SER A 90 2.76 11.57 -0.41
N MET A 91 2.43 11.00 -1.57
CA MET A 91 1.97 9.63 -1.71
C MET A 91 2.83 8.91 -2.74
N LYS A 92 3.40 7.76 -2.34
CA LYS A 92 4.12 6.85 -3.24
C LYS A 92 3.50 5.47 -3.13
N ILE A 93 3.11 4.92 -4.27
CA ILE A 93 2.63 3.55 -4.38
C ILE A 93 3.52 2.81 -5.37
N TYR A 94 3.88 1.59 -5.02
CA TYR A 94 4.52 0.61 -5.88
C TYR A 94 3.72 -0.70 -5.79
N GLU A 95 3.39 -1.29 -6.93
CA GLU A 95 2.82 -2.63 -7.04
C GLU A 95 3.61 -3.41 -8.09
N GLU A 96 4.16 -4.58 -7.75
CA GLU A 96 4.93 -5.39 -8.70
C GLU A 96 4.00 -6.26 -9.55
N TYR A 97 3.22 -7.14 -8.94
CA TYR A 97 2.27 -8.03 -9.60
C TYR A 97 0.86 -7.83 -9.05
N GLY A 98 -0.05 -7.26 -9.83
CA GLY A 98 -1.42 -7.07 -9.32
C GLY A 98 -2.28 -6.06 -10.03
N CYS A 99 -3.14 -5.40 -9.26
CA CYS A 99 -3.90 -4.26 -9.75
C CYS A 99 -4.18 -3.21 -8.67
N MET A 100 -3.88 -1.96 -9.00
CA MET A 100 -4.28 -0.78 -8.25
C MET A 100 -5.68 -0.32 -8.64
N LYS A 101 -6.56 -0.12 -7.65
CA LYS A 101 -7.91 0.40 -7.88
C LYS A 101 -8.24 1.56 -6.95
N ASN A 102 -8.75 2.64 -7.52
CA ASN A 102 -9.25 3.82 -6.81
C ASN A 102 -8.20 4.52 -5.93
N CYS A 103 -6.95 4.62 -6.39
CA CYS A 103 -5.90 5.35 -5.68
C CYS A 103 -6.06 6.87 -5.89
N LYS A 104 -6.21 7.65 -4.81
CA LYS A 104 -6.42 9.10 -4.89
C LYS A 104 -5.41 9.88 -4.05
N GLY A 105 -4.75 10.86 -4.65
CA GLY A 105 -3.77 11.72 -3.97
C GLY A 105 -4.11 13.20 -4.08
N HIS A 106 -3.79 13.99 -3.05
CA HIS A 106 -3.73 15.45 -3.12
C HIS A 106 -2.33 15.91 -2.69
N GLY A 107 -1.67 16.75 -3.49
CA GLY A 107 -0.25 17.12 -3.31
C GLY A 107 0.64 16.45 -4.36
N SER A 108 1.65 15.69 -3.93
CA SER A 108 2.52 14.93 -4.83
C SER A 108 2.17 13.44 -4.79
N MET A 109 1.86 12.86 -5.94
CA MET A 109 1.53 11.44 -6.09
C MET A 109 2.47 10.79 -7.10
N LYS A 110 3.10 9.69 -6.70
CA LYS A 110 3.85 8.81 -7.60
C LYS A 110 3.29 7.41 -7.50
N ILE A 111 2.99 6.82 -8.65
CA ILE A 111 2.50 5.46 -8.75
C ILE A 111 3.41 4.71 -9.73
N TYR A 112 3.80 3.51 -9.36
CA TYR A 112 4.54 2.58 -10.21
C TYR A 112 3.86 1.22 -10.16
N GLU A 113 3.71 0.61 -11.32
CA GLU A 113 3.08 -0.68 -11.54
C GLU A 113 3.89 -1.45 -12.57
N GLU A 114 4.32 -2.67 -12.26
CA GLU A 114 5.18 -3.47 -13.17
C GLU A 114 4.43 -4.51 -14.00
N TYR A 115 3.54 -5.29 -13.39
CA TYR A 115 2.80 -6.36 -14.03
C TYR A 115 1.35 -6.41 -13.57
N GLY A 116 0.46 -5.79 -14.32
CA GLY A 116 -0.86 -5.56 -13.75
C GLY A 116 -1.72 -4.51 -14.44
N CYS A 117 -2.51 -3.83 -13.61
CA CYS A 117 -3.43 -2.81 -14.08
C CYS A 117 -3.69 -1.69 -13.07
N MET A 118 -3.69 -0.44 -13.51
CA MET A 118 -4.25 0.67 -12.72
C MET A 118 -5.64 1.07 -13.19
N LYS A 119 -6.58 1.22 -12.25
CA LYS A 119 -7.94 1.70 -12.52
C LYS A 119 -8.35 2.80 -11.56
N ASN A 120 -8.87 3.90 -12.12
CA ASN A 120 -9.39 5.05 -11.36
C ASN A 120 -8.36 5.72 -10.42
N CYS A 121 -7.09 5.74 -10.83
CA CYS A 121 -6.03 6.45 -10.11
C CYS A 121 -6.06 7.95 -10.46
N LYS A 122 -6.21 8.84 -9.47
CA LYS A 122 -6.36 10.29 -9.68
C LYS A 122 -5.54 11.09 -8.67
N GLY A 123 -4.80 12.09 -9.15
CA GLY A 123 -4.06 13.03 -8.34
C GLY A 123 -4.58 14.46 -8.53
N HIS A 124 -4.59 15.26 -7.47
CA HIS A 124 -4.77 16.70 -7.53
C HIS A 124 -3.46 17.36 -7.06
N GLY A 125 -2.79 18.08 -7.95
CA GLY A 125 -1.40 18.54 -7.77
C GLY A 125 -0.45 17.84 -8.74
N SER A 126 0.76 17.48 -8.29
CA SER A 126 1.74 16.78 -9.12
C SER A 126 1.48 15.28 -9.10
N MET A 127 1.20 14.69 -10.26
CA MET A 127 1.03 13.23 -10.42
C MET A 127 2.01 12.69 -11.45
N LYS A 128 2.66 11.58 -11.11
CA LYS A 128 3.40 10.73 -12.06
C LYS A 128 2.92 9.29 -11.89
N SER A 129 2.64 8.62 -12.99
CA SER A 129 2.31 7.20 -13.04
C SER A 129 3.16 6.51 -14.08
N TYR A 130 3.60 5.31 -13.75
CA TYR A 130 4.37 4.43 -14.62
C TYR A 130 3.69 3.06 -14.56
N GLU A 131 3.37 2.52 -15.73
CA GLU A 131 2.83 1.19 -15.92
C GLU A 131 3.75 0.50 -16.93
N GLU A 132 4.42 -0.57 -16.49
CA GLU A 132 5.11 -1.48 -17.38
C GLU A 132 4.11 -2.57 -17.80
N LEU A 133 4.06 -2.90 -19.08
CA LEU A 133 3.23 -3.99 -19.59
C LEU A 133 4.17 -4.95 -20.29
N GLN A 134 4.10 -6.24 -19.96
CA GLN A 134 4.67 -7.27 -20.84
C GLN A 134 4.00 -7.15 -22.21
N ARG A 135 4.70 -6.56 -23.18
CA ARG A 135 4.50 -6.95 -24.58
C ARG A 135 4.73 -8.46 -24.63
N PRO A 136 3.85 -9.27 -25.24
CA PRO A 136 4.22 -10.65 -25.51
C PRO A 136 5.53 -10.62 -26.31
N ARG A 137 6.58 -11.27 -25.79
CA ARG A 137 7.73 -11.65 -26.62
C ARG A 137 7.17 -12.58 -27.69
N ILE A 138 6.92 -12.04 -28.88
CA ILE A 138 6.63 -12.86 -30.06
C ILE A 138 7.95 -13.58 -30.34
N TYR A 139 8.04 -14.85 -29.95
CA TYR A 139 9.05 -15.74 -30.50
C TYR A 139 8.56 -16.10 -31.91
N GLU A 140 9.02 -15.36 -32.91
CA GLU A 140 8.97 -15.86 -34.29
C GLU A 140 9.96 -17.02 -34.35
N TYR A 141 9.43 -18.25 -34.31
CA TYR A 141 10.19 -19.42 -34.74
C TYR A 141 10.19 -19.39 -36.28
N LEU A 142 11.36 -19.15 -36.87
CA LEU A 142 11.66 -19.43 -38.29
C LEU A 142 11.99 -20.91 -38.48
#